data_AF-A0A915IXR3-F1
#
_entry.id   AF-A0A915IXR3-F1
#
_cell.length_a   1.000
_cell.length_b   1.000
_cell.length_c   1.000
_cell.angle_alpha   90.00
_cell.angle_beta   90.00
_cell.angle_gamma   90.00
#
_symmetry.space_group_name_H-M   'P 1'
#
loop_
_entity.id
_entity.type
_entity.pdbx_description
1 polymer ?
#
loop_
_entity_poly.entity_id
_entity_poly.type
_entity_poly.pdbx_seq_one_letter_code
_entity_poly.pdbx_strand_id
1 'polypeptide(L)'
;MYSNLNQAIRAATIMTENCHDSIILVGLFFVVTAAVVVDAFPNGAPCEVKDTLLPNTASHGENKNANAKAPYEVVVLGSNGSPATCIAKNTKYTVKLKPVGQKSFRGFILQSVDKKNQPVGKFADGDSSYKYLCFGETTAITHKSGGKKTEASAEWTIAQTFDSVHIKATVVEEVSNYYTGIESKPLSAC
;
A
#
# COMPACT_ATOMS: atom_id res chain seq x y z
N MET A 1 -5.84 -32.98 75.04
CA MET A 1 -4.58 -32.37 74.57
C MET A 1 -4.08 -33.00 73.26
N TYR A 2 -4.98 -33.41 72.34
CA TYR A 2 -4.67 -34.11 71.09
C TYR A 2 -5.36 -33.52 69.83
N SER A 3 -6.27 -32.55 69.96
CA SER A 3 -6.96 -31.94 68.81
C SER A 3 -6.13 -30.89 68.07
N ASN A 4 -5.25 -30.17 68.80
CA ASN A 4 -4.52 -29.03 68.22
C ASN A 4 -3.31 -29.45 67.36
N LEU A 5 -2.78 -30.66 67.54
CA LEU A 5 -1.66 -31.18 66.72
C LEU A 5 -2.15 -31.69 65.35
N ASN A 6 -3.30 -32.36 65.32
CA ASN A 6 -3.90 -32.85 64.07
C ASN A 6 -4.44 -31.73 63.18
N GLN A 7 -4.85 -30.60 63.77
CA GLN A 7 -5.31 -29.43 63.03
C GLN A 7 -4.13 -28.65 62.41
N ALA A 8 -2.98 -28.60 63.09
CA ALA A 8 -1.76 -28.00 62.56
C ALA A 8 -1.10 -28.84 61.45
N ILE A 9 -1.10 -30.18 61.57
CA ILE A 9 -0.58 -31.08 60.53
C ILE A 9 -1.45 -31.02 59.27
N ARG A 10 -2.79 -31.02 59.42
CA ARG A 10 -3.70 -30.86 58.26
C ARG A 10 -3.55 -29.49 57.58
N ALA A 11 -3.29 -28.42 58.32
CA ALA A 11 -3.04 -27.11 57.72
C ALA A 11 -1.71 -27.07 56.96
N ALA A 12 -0.64 -27.71 57.48
CA ALA A 12 0.65 -27.77 56.82
C ALA A 12 0.63 -28.62 55.53
N THR A 13 -0.08 -29.75 55.51
CA THR A 13 -0.21 -30.61 54.31
C THR A 13 -0.99 -29.92 53.19
N ILE A 14 -2.05 -29.15 53.53
CA ILE A 14 -2.84 -28.38 52.54
C ILE A 14 -2.05 -27.19 51.96
N MET A 15 -1.09 -26.62 52.69
CA MET A 15 -0.26 -25.51 52.18
C MET A 15 0.82 -25.97 51.18
N THR A 16 1.28 -27.22 51.26
CA THR A 16 2.30 -27.78 50.33
C THR A 16 1.73 -28.25 48.99
N GLU A 17 0.50 -28.78 48.96
CA GLU A 17 -0.12 -29.25 47.70
C GLU A 17 -0.58 -28.09 46.79
N ASN A 18 -0.95 -26.95 47.37
CA ASN A 18 -1.42 -25.78 46.61
C ASN A 18 -0.31 -24.91 45.99
N CYS A 19 0.97 -25.20 46.29
CA CYS A 19 2.10 -24.43 45.77
C CYS A 19 2.64 -24.98 44.42
N HIS A 20 2.35 -26.24 44.09
CA HIS A 20 2.77 -26.85 42.81
C HIS A 20 1.81 -26.51 41.65
N ASP A 21 0.50 -26.47 41.89
CA ASP A 21 -0.49 -26.23 40.83
C ASP A 21 -0.59 -24.75 40.41
N SER A 22 -0.21 -23.82 41.30
CA SER A 22 -0.18 -22.38 40.98
C SER A 22 1.03 -21.97 40.13
N ILE A 23 2.12 -22.74 40.15
CA ILE A 23 3.33 -22.45 39.36
C ILE A 23 3.16 -22.91 37.92
N ILE A 24 2.41 -23.99 37.69
CA ILE A 24 2.14 -24.51 36.33
C ILE A 24 1.09 -23.64 35.61
N LEU A 25 0.09 -23.09 36.31
CA LEU A 25 -0.91 -22.23 35.69
C LEU A 25 -0.41 -20.80 35.38
N VAL A 26 0.53 -20.27 36.18
CA VAL A 26 1.16 -18.97 35.92
C VAL A 26 2.28 -19.08 34.87
N GLY A 27 2.90 -20.26 34.73
CA GLY A 27 3.93 -20.54 33.72
C GLY A 27 3.39 -20.80 32.31
N LEU A 28 2.13 -21.22 32.15
CA LEU A 28 1.54 -21.54 30.83
C LEU A 28 0.65 -20.44 30.23
N PHE A 29 0.36 -19.36 30.97
CA PHE A 29 -0.40 -18.22 30.45
C PHE A 29 0.47 -17.06 29.95
N PHE A 30 1.80 -17.25 29.93
CA PHE A 30 2.79 -16.34 29.35
C PHE A 30 3.39 -16.89 28.06
N VAL A 31 2.61 -17.65 27.28
CA VAL A 31 2.86 -17.75 25.84
C VAL A 31 2.44 -16.40 25.25
N VAL A 32 3.31 -15.41 25.43
CA VAL A 32 3.30 -14.15 24.70
C VAL A 32 3.37 -14.56 23.24
N THR A 33 2.21 -14.58 22.60
CA THR A 33 2.11 -14.52 21.15
C THR A 33 2.76 -13.21 20.78
N ALA A 34 4.07 -13.25 20.49
CA ALA A 34 4.70 -12.26 19.66
C ALA A 34 3.99 -12.36 18.31
N ALA A 35 2.86 -11.67 18.19
CA ALA A 35 2.35 -11.25 16.92
C ALA A 35 3.48 -10.41 16.34
N VAL A 36 4.31 -11.06 15.53
CA VAL A 36 5.29 -10.38 14.71
C VAL A 36 4.42 -9.54 13.79
N VAL A 37 4.19 -8.29 14.17
CA VAL A 37 3.62 -7.30 13.27
C VAL A 37 4.73 -7.12 12.25
N VAL A 38 4.66 -7.89 11.17
CA VAL A 38 5.50 -7.67 10.01
C VAL A 38 5.03 -6.34 9.46
N ASP A 39 5.64 -5.27 9.97
CA ASP A 39 5.42 -3.94 9.43
C ASP A 39 5.94 -4.01 8.00
N ALA A 40 5.01 -4.00 7.05
CA ALA A 40 5.35 -4.10 5.64
C ALA A 40 6.25 -2.91 5.31
N PHE A 41 7.51 -3.20 4.97
CA PHE A 41 8.55 -2.19 4.75
C PHE A 41 8.00 -1.03 3.89
N PRO A 42 8.14 0.23 4.33
CA PRO A 42 7.49 1.40 3.73
C PRO A 42 8.18 1.89 2.44
N ASN A 43 8.78 1.00 1.65
CA ASN A 43 9.86 1.38 0.74
C ASN A 43 9.39 1.72 -0.69
N GLY A 44 8.10 2.00 -0.89
CA GLY A 44 7.52 2.24 -2.20
C GLY A 44 7.91 1.18 -3.24
N ALA A 45 7.75 1.50 -4.53
CA ALA A 45 8.29 0.67 -5.59
C ALA A 45 9.83 0.84 -5.64
N PRO A 46 10.59 -0.25 -5.86
CA PRO A 46 12.05 -0.18 -5.96
C PRO A 46 12.50 0.20 -7.39
N CYS A 47 13.76 0.59 -7.62
CA CYS A 47 14.18 1.17 -8.91
C CYS A 47 14.22 0.19 -10.09
N GLU A 48 14.26 -1.11 -9.82
CA GLU A 48 14.35 -2.18 -10.81
C GLU A 48 13.07 -2.32 -11.63
N VAL A 49 11.94 -1.79 -11.14
CA VAL A 49 10.65 -1.88 -11.84
C VAL A 49 10.40 -0.72 -12.79
N LYS A 50 11.31 0.25 -12.91
CA LYS A 50 11.08 1.49 -13.67
C LYS A 50 10.68 1.22 -15.13
N ASP A 51 11.28 0.22 -15.78
CA ASP A 51 11.07 0.00 -17.22
C ASP A 51 9.74 -0.73 -17.51
N THR A 52 9.20 -1.45 -16.52
CA THR A 52 8.03 -2.31 -16.70
C THR A 52 6.81 -1.82 -15.92
N LEU A 53 7.02 -1.08 -14.84
CA LEU A 53 6.05 -0.78 -13.79
C LEU A 53 5.45 -2.04 -13.12
N LEU A 54 6.12 -3.18 -13.23
CA LEU A 54 5.64 -4.46 -12.71
C LEU A 54 6.35 -4.84 -11.40
N PRO A 55 5.63 -5.30 -10.37
CA PRO A 55 6.23 -5.95 -9.22
C PRO A 55 7.11 -7.13 -9.65
N ASN A 56 8.22 -7.34 -8.94
CA ASN A 56 9.10 -8.47 -9.23
C ASN A 56 8.43 -9.79 -8.80
N THR A 57 8.67 -10.85 -9.58
CA THR A 57 8.08 -12.18 -9.33
C THR A 57 8.66 -12.87 -8.09
N ALA A 58 9.87 -12.52 -7.66
CA ALA A 58 10.49 -13.11 -6.47
C ALA A 58 9.74 -12.77 -5.18
N SER A 59 9.23 -11.54 -5.06
CA SER A 59 8.49 -11.06 -3.90
C SER A 59 6.97 -11.12 -4.08
N HIS A 60 6.47 -10.94 -5.31
CA HIS A 60 5.02 -10.84 -5.57
C HIS A 60 4.44 -12.06 -6.28
N GLY A 61 5.27 -13.01 -6.72
CA GLY A 61 4.82 -14.12 -7.55
C GLY A 61 4.34 -13.68 -8.93
N GLU A 62 3.77 -14.63 -9.67
CA GLU A 62 3.21 -14.36 -11.00
C GLU A 62 1.94 -13.52 -10.94
N ASN A 63 1.73 -12.71 -11.98
CA ASN A 63 0.55 -11.87 -12.09
C ASN A 63 -0.69 -12.70 -12.45
N LYS A 64 -1.41 -13.16 -11.42
CA LYS A 64 -2.67 -13.91 -11.59
C LYS A 64 -3.78 -13.09 -12.25
N ASN A 65 -3.66 -11.76 -12.27
CA ASN A 65 -4.66 -10.85 -12.80
C ASN A 65 -4.20 -10.14 -14.10
N ALA A 66 -3.17 -10.65 -14.79
CA ALA A 66 -2.60 -9.98 -15.97
C ALA A 66 -3.65 -9.65 -17.06
N ASN A 67 -4.70 -10.47 -17.15
CA ASN A 67 -5.79 -10.31 -18.12
C ASN A 67 -7.14 -9.97 -17.45
N ALA A 68 -7.16 -9.72 -16.14
CA ALA A 68 -8.39 -9.41 -15.42
C ALA A 68 -8.68 -7.90 -15.47
N LYS A 69 -9.97 -7.54 -15.52
CA LYS A 69 -10.38 -6.15 -15.38
C LYS A 69 -10.02 -5.65 -13.97
N ALA A 70 -9.14 -4.65 -13.90
CA ALA A 70 -8.75 -4.06 -12.64
C ALA A 70 -9.93 -3.36 -11.94
N PRO A 71 -10.15 -3.58 -10.62
CA PRO A 71 -11.17 -2.90 -9.84
C PRO A 71 -10.69 -1.52 -9.35
N TYR A 72 -9.88 -0.82 -10.15
CA TYR A 72 -9.28 0.46 -9.81
C TYR A 72 -9.34 1.39 -11.01
N GLU A 73 -9.47 2.68 -10.75
CA GLU A 73 -9.46 3.71 -11.78
C GLU A 73 -8.49 4.84 -11.42
N VAL A 74 -7.86 5.39 -12.47
CA VAL A 74 -7.04 6.60 -12.39
C VAL A 74 -7.80 7.73 -13.06
N VAL A 75 -8.02 8.81 -12.33
CA VAL A 75 -8.73 10.00 -12.79
C VAL A 75 -7.81 11.21 -12.66
N VAL A 76 -7.76 12.02 -13.70
CA VAL A 76 -7.10 13.33 -13.68
C VAL A 76 -8.18 14.38 -13.45
N LEU A 77 -8.02 15.19 -12.41
CA LEU A 77 -8.95 16.26 -12.03
C LEU A 77 -8.33 17.62 -12.36
N GLY A 78 -9.13 18.52 -12.91
CA GLY A 78 -8.76 19.93 -13.07
C GLY A 78 -8.81 20.69 -11.74
N SER A 79 -8.49 21.98 -11.78
CA SER A 79 -8.49 22.87 -10.60
C SER A 79 -9.87 23.01 -9.94
N ASN A 80 -10.95 22.78 -10.68
CA ASN A 80 -12.32 22.76 -10.15
C ASN A 80 -12.73 21.42 -9.52
N GLY A 81 -11.80 20.45 -9.40
CA GLY A 81 -12.06 19.13 -8.83
C GLY A 81 -12.88 18.19 -9.74
N SER A 82 -13.26 18.63 -10.93
CA SER A 82 -13.96 17.79 -11.91
C SER A 82 -12.97 17.05 -12.81
N PRO A 83 -13.33 15.89 -13.39
CA PRO A 83 -12.50 15.21 -14.37
C PRO A 83 -12.06 16.14 -15.50
N ALA A 84 -10.76 16.22 -15.73
CA ALA A 84 -10.20 16.99 -16.82
C ALA A 84 -10.59 16.38 -18.17
N THR A 85 -10.85 17.21 -19.16
CA THR A 85 -11.14 16.80 -20.54
C THR A 85 -9.96 17.06 -21.49
N CYS A 86 -9.07 17.98 -21.12
CA CYS A 86 -7.85 18.32 -21.86
C CYS A 86 -6.75 18.81 -20.89
N ILE A 87 -5.52 18.88 -21.37
CA ILE A 87 -4.34 19.39 -20.66
C ILE A 87 -3.83 20.70 -21.25
N ALA A 88 -3.43 21.64 -20.40
CA ALA A 88 -2.82 22.90 -20.78
C ALA A 88 -1.42 23.04 -20.19
N LYS A 89 -0.55 23.75 -20.91
CA LYS A 89 0.81 24.05 -20.48
C LYS A 89 0.81 24.79 -19.14
N ASN A 90 1.75 24.44 -18.26
CA ASN A 90 1.98 25.00 -16.93
C ASN A 90 0.74 24.97 -16.02
N THR A 91 -0.20 24.07 -16.29
CA THR A 91 -1.41 23.91 -15.47
C THR A 91 -1.23 22.76 -14.49
N LYS A 92 -1.69 22.97 -13.25
CA LYS A 92 -1.75 21.96 -12.21
C LYS A 92 -3.03 21.14 -12.31
N TYR A 93 -2.89 19.85 -12.13
CA TYR A 93 -3.96 18.87 -12.04
C TYR A 93 -3.77 18.01 -10.80
N THR A 94 -4.83 17.32 -10.38
CA THR A 94 -4.74 16.29 -9.35
C THR A 94 -4.95 14.94 -10.00
N VAL A 95 -3.95 14.06 -9.93
CA VAL A 95 -4.11 12.66 -10.32
C VAL A 95 -4.57 11.88 -9.12
N LYS A 96 -5.65 11.11 -9.27
CA LYS A 96 -6.28 10.32 -8.20
C LYS A 96 -6.42 8.88 -8.65
N LEU A 97 -5.85 7.97 -7.87
CA LEU A 97 -6.04 6.52 -7.95
C LEU A 97 -7.05 6.12 -6.86
N LYS A 98 -8.10 5.40 -7.26
CA LYS A 98 -9.14 4.92 -6.33
C LYS A 98 -9.75 3.60 -6.79
N PRO A 99 -10.28 2.78 -5.88
CA PRO A 99 -11.02 1.57 -6.21
C PRO A 99 -12.38 1.88 -6.82
N VAL A 100 -12.89 0.93 -7.61
CA VAL A 100 -14.29 0.87 -8.02
C VAL A 100 -15.04 0.03 -6.98
N GLY A 101 -15.96 0.65 -6.24
CA GLY A 101 -16.69 0.01 -5.15
C GLY A 101 -15.91 -0.04 -3.83
N GLN A 102 -16.25 -0.97 -2.94
CA GLN A 102 -15.65 -1.10 -1.60
C GLN A 102 -14.39 -1.99 -1.62
N LYS A 103 -13.34 -1.51 -2.28
CA LYS A 103 -12.02 -2.17 -2.31
C LYS A 103 -10.97 -1.29 -1.63
N SER A 104 -9.79 -1.86 -1.42
CA SER A 104 -8.60 -1.14 -0.93
C SER A 104 -7.37 -1.63 -1.67
N PHE A 105 -6.26 -0.92 -1.55
CA PHE A 105 -4.95 -1.34 -2.05
C PHE A 105 -3.86 -0.93 -1.07
N ARG A 106 -2.68 -1.52 -1.19
CA ARG A 106 -1.54 -1.28 -0.29
C ARG A 106 -0.39 -0.61 -1.02
N GLY A 107 -0.07 -1.10 -2.21
CA GLY A 107 1.00 -0.58 -3.06
C GLY A 107 0.47 -0.05 -4.38
N PHE A 108 1.22 0.87 -4.97
CA PHE A 108 1.03 1.27 -6.36
C PHE A 108 2.31 1.89 -6.91
N ILE A 109 2.43 1.89 -8.24
CA ILE A 109 3.28 2.82 -8.99
C ILE A 109 2.44 3.40 -10.11
N LEU A 110 2.61 4.70 -10.35
CA LEU A 110 1.88 5.44 -11.36
C LEU A 110 2.84 6.33 -12.12
N GLN A 111 2.71 6.38 -13.44
CA GLN A 111 3.57 7.17 -14.32
C GLN A 111 2.72 7.90 -15.36
N SER A 112 3.00 9.18 -15.60
CA SER A 112 2.44 9.92 -16.72
C SER A 112 3.30 9.73 -17.96
N VAL A 113 2.66 9.40 -19.08
CA VAL A 113 3.34 9.15 -20.36
C VAL A 113 2.61 9.80 -21.54
N ASP A 114 3.34 10.14 -22.58
CA ASP A 114 2.77 10.59 -23.85
C ASP A 114 2.26 9.42 -24.71
N LYS A 115 1.75 9.73 -25.91
CA LYS A 115 1.32 8.75 -26.92
C LYS A 115 2.40 7.72 -27.31
N LYS A 116 3.68 8.06 -27.16
CA LYS A 116 4.83 7.19 -27.46
C LYS A 116 5.34 6.44 -26.23
N ASN A 117 4.55 6.41 -25.15
CA ASN A 117 4.93 5.86 -23.84
C ASN A 117 6.19 6.52 -23.24
N GLN A 118 6.53 7.75 -23.66
CA GLN A 118 7.64 8.48 -23.06
C GLN A 118 7.17 9.13 -21.77
N PRO A 119 7.95 9.07 -20.68
CA PRO A 119 7.60 9.74 -19.42
C PRO A 119 7.47 11.25 -19.63
N VAL A 120 6.41 11.85 -19.09
CA VAL A 120 6.14 13.30 -19.23
C VAL A 120 5.56 13.89 -17.96
N GLY A 121 5.63 15.21 -17.82
CA GLY A 121 5.06 15.92 -16.68
C GLY A 121 5.85 15.77 -15.38
N LYS A 122 5.35 16.39 -14.32
CA LYS A 122 6.00 16.41 -13.01
C LYS A 122 4.97 16.23 -11.91
N PHE A 123 5.16 15.21 -11.10
CA PHE A 123 4.42 14.99 -9.87
C PHE A 123 5.07 15.70 -8.68
N ALA A 124 4.23 16.09 -7.72
CA ALA A 124 4.62 16.39 -6.36
C ALA A 124 4.41 15.17 -5.45
N ASP A 125 4.90 15.24 -4.21
CA ASP A 125 4.50 14.26 -3.20
C ASP A 125 3.04 14.53 -2.80
N GLY A 126 2.27 13.47 -2.55
CA GLY A 126 0.94 13.56 -1.95
C GLY A 126 0.94 13.03 -0.52
N ASP A 127 -0.23 12.84 0.07
CA ASP A 127 -0.32 12.36 1.47
C ASP A 127 0.18 10.92 1.60
N SER A 128 -0.30 10.03 0.73
CA SER A 128 0.03 8.60 0.71
C SER A 128 1.04 8.20 -0.37
N SER A 129 1.57 9.19 -1.11
CA SER A 129 2.39 9.01 -2.30
C SER A 129 3.66 9.88 -2.29
N TYR A 130 4.76 9.40 -2.85
CA TYR A 130 5.96 10.21 -3.07
C TYR A 130 6.48 10.05 -4.50
N LYS A 131 7.24 11.04 -4.97
CA LYS A 131 7.89 11.06 -6.30
C LYS A 131 8.84 9.88 -6.46
N TYR A 132 8.63 9.09 -7.51
CA TYR A 132 9.49 7.95 -7.84
C TYR A 132 10.65 8.42 -8.71
N LEU A 133 11.82 8.62 -8.09
CA LEU A 133 12.99 9.27 -8.71
C LEU A 133 13.84 8.35 -9.60
N CYS A 134 13.51 7.07 -9.72
CA CYS A 134 14.31 6.10 -10.46
C CYS A 134 14.31 6.33 -11.99
N PHE A 135 13.40 7.18 -12.49
CA PHE A 135 13.40 7.65 -13.87
C PHE A 135 14.39 8.81 -14.13
N GLY A 136 15.06 9.33 -13.10
CA GLY A 136 15.85 10.58 -13.19
C GLY A 136 14.98 11.84 -13.29
N GLU A 137 13.66 11.68 -13.31
CA GLU A 137 12.65 12.73 -13.36
C GLU A 137 11.50 12.41 -12.40
N THR A 138 10.62 13.38 -12.18
CA THR A 138 9.47 13.24 -11.27
C THR A 138 8.18 12.88 -12.03
N THR A 139 8.29 12.09 -13.09
CA THR A 139 7.19 11.68 -13.98
C THR A 139 6.36 10.52 -13.41
N ALA A 140 6.70 10.04 -12.22
CA ALA A 140 6.03 8.94 -11.56
C ALA A 140 5.94 9.16 -10.04
N ILE A 141 5.01 8.45 -9.42
CA ILE A 141 4.82 8.39 -7.97
C ILE A 141 4.61 6.94 -7.52
N THR A 142 4.93 6.67 -6.26
CA THR A 142 4.65 5.40 -5.60
C THR A 142 4.17 5.61 -4.17
N HIS A 143 3.64 4.57 -3.55
CA HIS A 143 3.14 4.57 -2.17
C HIS A 143 4.24 4.84 -1.13
N LYS A 144 3.91 5.58 -0.06
CA LYS A 144 4.81 5.81 1.10
C LYS A 144 4.88 4.68 2.12
N SER A 145 3.89 3.80 2.16
CA SER A 145 3.77 2.76 3.20
C SER A 145 2.91 1.60 2.73
N GLY A 146 3.09 0.39 3.28
CA GLY A 146 2.26 -0.79 2.98
C GLY A 146 0.86 -0.80 3.61
N GLY A 147 0.47 0.29 4.30
CA GLY A 147 -0.85 0.43 4.90
C GLY A 147 -1.98 0.41 3.87
N LYS A 148 -3.16 -0.10 4.26
CA LYS A 148 -4.35 -0.10 3.39
C LYS A 148 -4.77 1.33 3.04
N LYS A 149 -5.12 1.54 1.78
CA LYS A 149 -5.57 2.80 1.20
C LYS A 149 -6.85 2.56 0.42
N THR A 150 -7.76 3.52 0.49
CA THR A 150 -8.92 3.63 -0.39
C THR A 150 -8.71 4.72 -1.44
N GLU A 151 -7.62 5.48 -1.36
CA GLU A 151 -7.27 6.52 -2.32
C GLU A 151 -5.77 6.82 -2.26
N ALA A 152 -5.20 7.20 -3.40
CA ALA A 152 -3.92 7.89 -3.47
C ALA A 152 -4.05 9.05 -4.46
N SER A 153 -3.50 10.20 -4.10
CA SER A 153 -3.53 11.38 -4.95
C SER A 153 -2.20 12.12 -4.92
N ALA A 154 -1.94 12.90 -5.96
CA ALA A 154 -0.80 13.81 -6.05
C ALA A 154 -1.10 14.96 -7.02
N GLU A 155 -0.50 16.12 -6.78
CA GLU A 155 -0.46 17.18 -7.79
C GLU A 155 0.43 16.75 -8.96
N TRP A 156 0.02 17.12 -10.17
CA TRP A 156 0.69 16.83 -11.43
C TRP A 156 0.68 18.06 -12.33
N THR A 157 1.84 18.39 -12.91
CA THR A 157 2.00 19.57 -13.78
C THR A 157 2.62 19.18 -15.12
N ILE A 158 2.08 19.72 -16.20
CA ILE A 158 2.58 19.56 -17.56
C ILE A 158 3.30 20.84 -18.00
N ALA A 159 4.61 20.78 -18.28
CA ALA A 159 5.42 21.98 -18.60
C ALA A 159 5.40 22.38 -20.09
N GLN A 160 4.86 21.53 -20.97
CA GLN A 160 4.80 21.72 -22.41
C GLN A 160 3.57 21.06 -23.00
N THR A 161 3.19 21.42 -24.23
CA THR A 161 2.04 20.79 -24.89
C THR A 161 2.40 19.40 -25.42
N PHE A 162 1.44 18.48 -25.37
CA PHE A 162 1.54 17.12 -25.90
C PHE A 162 0.26 16.78 -26.66
N ASP A 163 0.36 16.00 -27.73
CA ASP A 163 -0.80 15.56 -28.52
C ASP A 163 -1.78 14.75 -27.67
N SER A 164 -1.23 13.86 -26.83
CA SER A 164 -1.99 13.04 -25.90
C SER A 164 -1.11 12.59 -24.75
N VAL A 165 -1.67 12.67 -23.54
CA VAL A 165 -1.04 12.18 -22.31
C VAL A 165 -2.04 11.32 -21.56
N HIS A 166 -1.56 10.23 -20.99
CA HIS A 166 -2.34 9.39 -20.10
C HIS A 166 -1.46 8.93 -18.95
N ILE A 167 -2.12 8.39 -17.94
CA ILE A 167 -1.48 7.86 -16.75
C ILE A 167 -1.54 6.34 -16.80
N LYS A 168 -0.41 5.67 -16.61
CA LYS A 168 -0.32 4.21 -16.46
C LYS A 168 -0.08 3.88 -15.00
N ALA A 169 -0.69 2.81 -14.51
CA ALA A 169 -0.55 2.38 -13.13
C ALA A 169 -0.53 0.86 -12.98
N THR A 170 0.16 0.45 -11.92
CA THR A 170 0.09 -0.88 -11.34
C THR A 170 -0.31 -0.74 -9.88
N VAL A 171 -1.24 -1.57 -9.43
CA VAL A 171 -1.81 -1.53 -8.08
C VAL A 171 -1.66 -2.88 -7.41
N VAL A 172 -1.16 -2.88 -6.17
CA VAL A 172 -0.98 -4.08 -5.35
C VAL A 172 -2.04 -4.07 -4.25
N GLU A 173 -2.99 -5.01 -4.32
CA GLU A 173 -4.00 -5.21 -3.28
C GLU A 173 -3.38 -5.94 -2.08
N GLU A 174 -2.70 -7.05 -2.37
CA GLU A 174 -1.89 -7.85 -1.44
C GLU A 174 -0.65 -8.37 -2.19
N VAL A 175 0.36 -8.89 -1.49
CA VAL A 175 1.68 -9.23 -2.05
C VAL A 175 1.60 -10.06 -3.36
N SER A 176 0.71 -11.06 -3.43
CA SER A 176 0.51 -11.88 -4.64
C SER A 176 -0.80 -11.62 -5.37
N ASN A 177 -1.41 -10.45 -5.13
CA ASN A 177 -2.64 -10.01 -5.76
C ASN A 177 -2.49 -8.56 -6.23
N TYR A 178 -2.10 -8.39 -7.49
CA TYR A 178 -1.86 -7.09 -8.09
C TYR A 178 -2.49 -7.00 -9.48
N TYR A 179 -2.70 -5.77 -9.96
CA TYR A 179 -3.33 -5.46 -11.23
C TYR A 179 -2.47 -4.47 -12.00
N THR A 180 -2.31 -4.71 -13.29
CA THR A 180 -1.39 -3.97 -14.19
C THR A 180 -2.18 -3.41 -15.38
N GLY A 181 -1.58 -2.50 -16.14
CA GLY A 181 -2.22 -1.95 -17.33
C GLY A 181 -3.45 -1.09 -17.01
N ILE A 182 -3.50 -0.52 -15.80
CA ILE A 182 -4.54 0.44 -15.43
C ILE A 182 -4.17 1.77 -16.08
N GLU A 183 -5.07 2.31 -16.89
CA GLU A 183 -4.83 3.56 -17.61
C GLU A 183 -5.92 4.59 -17.31
N SER A 184 -5.53 5.87 -17.17
CA SER A 184 -6.50 6.96 -17.20
C SER A 184 -7.07 7.16 -18.60
N LYS A 185 -8.19 7.87 -18.71
CA LYS A 185 -8.60 8.42 -20.00
C LYS A 185 -7.46 9.30 -20.57
N PRO A 186 -7.09 9.14 -21.85
CA PRO A 186 -6.13 10.03 -22.49
C PRO A 186 -6.67 11.46 -22.57
N LEU A 187 -5.81 12.43 -22.32
CA LEU A 187 -6.09 13.86 -22.43
C LEU A 187 -5.26 14.46 -23.55
N SER A 188 -5.92 15.16 -24.48
CA SER A 188 -5.25 15.96 -25.50
C SER A 188 -4.99 17.39 -25.00
N ALA A 189 -4.24 18.16 -25.75
CA ALA A 189 -4.14 19.59 -25.53
C ALA A 189 -5.54 20.25 -25.51
N CYS A 190 -5.71 21.21 -24.60
CA CYS A 190 -6.66 22.30 -24.79
C CYS A 190 -6.07 23.25 -25.86
#